data_AF-F7QSY6-F1
#
_entry.id   AF-F7QSY6-F1
#
_cell.length_a   1.000
_cell.length_b   1.000
_cell.length_c   1.000
_cell.angle_alpha   90.00
_cell.angle_beta   90.00
_cell.angle_gamma   90.00
#
_symmetry.space_group_name_H-M   'P 1'
#
loop_
_entity.id
_entity.type
_entity.pdbx_description
1 polymer ?
#
loop_
_entity_poly.entity_id
_entity_poly.type
_entity_poly.pdbx_seq_one_letter_code
_entity_poly.pdbx_strand_id
1 'polypeptide(L)'
;MGNDDGRLHTMDIFFQAFQDTMLAVQNVINAAESMGLGIVPLGTVNDDPKAMLKVLDLPELTYPALGLQVGVPDQEPQLKPRLPLEFTTFENEYPRDFEVSELKDYDEIVQTYYDLRDANRRIDSFTNQINGKKLNTHQNKRDDIVEAIHSQGLALDFN
;
A
#
# COMPACT_ATOMS: atom_id res chain seq x y z
N MET A 1 -26.55 14.73 -15.34
CA MET A 1 -28.00 14.47 -15.47
C MET A 1 -28.87 15.60 -14.89
N GLY A 2 -28.31 16.77 -14.57
CA GLY A 2 -29.06 17.86 -13.92
C GLY A 2 -29.50 17.56 -12.48
N ASN A 3 -29.04 16.44 -11.92
CA ASN A 3 -29.27 16.05 -10.54
C ASN A 3 -28.08 16.51 -9.69
N ASP A 4 -28.36 16.80 -8.42
CA ASP A 4 -27.35 17.02 -7.38
C ASP A 4 -26.45 15.79 -7.24
N ASP A 5 -25.14 15.99 -7.33
CA ASP A 5 -24.09 14.99 -7.16
C ASP A 5 -23.80 14.70 -5.67
N GLY A 6 -24.32 15.51 -4.74
CA GLY A 6 -24.57 15.18 -3.35
C GLY A 6 -23.46 14.38 -2.66
N ARG A 7 -23.75 13.11 -2.34
CA ARG A 7 -22.82 12.22 -1.60
C ARG A 7 -21.61 11.75 -2.40
N LEU A 8 -21.58 11.93 -3.73
CA LEU A 8 -20.44 11.47 -4.54
C LEU A 8 -19.12 12.11 -4.12
N HIS A 9 -19.18 13.29 -3.53
CA HIS A 9 -18.02 14.04 -3.07
C HIS A 9 -17.56 13.68 -1.66
N THR A 10 -18.20 12.75 -0.95
CA THR A 10 -17.86 12.45 0.44
C THR A 10 -16.81 11.35 0.58
N MET A 11 -16.10 11.35 1.71
CA MET A 11 -15.11 10.35 2.07
C MET A 11 -15.70 8.94 2.12
N ASP A 12 -16.98 8.79 2.50
CA ASP A 12 -17.68 7.51 2.50
C ASP A 12 -17.74 6.88 1.10
N ILE A 13 -18.16 7.65 0.09
CA ILE A 13 -18.22 7.15 -1.29
C ILE A 13 -16.82 6.95 -1.87
N PHE A 14 -15.87 7.85 -1.58
CA PHE A 14 -14.48 7.67 -1.95
C PHE A 14 -13.89 6.37 -1.38
N PHE A 15 -14.16 6.07 -0.11
CA PHE A 15 -13.65 4.87 0.56
C PHE A 15 -14.26 3.59 -0.02
N GLN A 16 -15.55 3.60 -0.37
CA GLN A 16 -16.19 2.48 -1.09
C GLN A 16 -15.53 2.25 -2.46
N ALA A 17 -15.32 3.31 -3.24
CA ALA A 17 -14.65 3.20 -4.54
C ALA A 17 -13.19 2.71 -4.41
N PHE A 18 -12.47 3.16 -3.38
CA PHE A 18 -11.12 2.70 -3.09
C PHE A 18 -11.08 1.21 -2.73
N GLN A 19 -12.02 0.74 -1.89
CA GLN A 19 -12.14 -0.68 -1.53
C GLN A 19 -12.43 -1.56 -2.74
N ASP A 20 -13.39 -1.17 -3.59
CA ASP A 20 -13.70 -1.87 -4.84
C ASP A 20 -12.44 -2.00 -5.71
N THR A 21 -11.65 -0.93 -5.80
CA THR A 21 -10.39 -0.92 -6.56
C THR A 21 -9.38 -1.91 -5.96
N MET A 22 -9.22 -1.98 -4.64
CA MET A 22 -8.30 -2.92 -3.99
C MET A 22 -8.71 -4.38 -4.20
N LEU A 23 -10.00 -4.68 -4.13
CA LEU A 23 -10.53 -6.03 -4.41
C LEU A 23 -10.28 -6.42 -5.88
N ALA A 24 -10.51 -5.49 -6.82
CA ALA A 24 -10.22 -5.70 -8.23
C ALA A 24 -8.73 -5.95 -8.48
N VAL A 25 -7.85 -5.14 -7.88
CA VAL A 25 -6.40 -5.32 -7.95
C VAL A 25 -5.98 -6.70 -7.47
N GLN A 26 -6.47 -7.15 -6.31
CA GLN A 26 -6.10 -8.47 -5.77
C GLN A 26 -6.59 -9.62 -6.67
N ASN A 27 -7.78 -9.49 -7.27
CA ASN A 27 -8.26 -10.48 -8.23
C ASN A 27 -7.38 -10.54 -9.48
N VAL A 28 -6.92 -9.39 -9.99
CA VAL A 28 -5.98 -9.34 -11.12
C VAL A 28 -4.64 -9.99 -10.76
N ILE A 29 -4.13 -9.74 -9.56
CA ILE A 29 -2.89 -10.37 -9.06
C ILE A 29 -3.03 -11.90 -9.05
N ASN A 30 -4.09 -12.42 -8.43
CA ASN A 30 -4.34 -13.86 -8.37
C ASN A 30 -4.46 -14.48 -9.76
N ALA A 31 -5.17 -13.81 -10.67
CA ALA A 31 -5.32 -14.29 -12.05
C ALA A 31 -3.98 -14.33 -12.78
N ALA A 32 -3.19 -13.25 -12.72
CA ALA A 32 -1.88 -13.17 -13.38
C ALA A 32 -0.91 -14.25 -12.85
N GLU A 33 -0.81 -14.41 -11.53
CA GLU A 33 0.04 -15.44 -10.91
C GLU A 33 -0.43 -16.85 -11.31
N SER A 34 -1.73 -17.11 -11.40
CA SER A 34 -2.26 -18.41 -11.83
C SER A 34 -1.92 -18.75 -13.29
N MET A 35 -1.63 -17.74 -14.12
CA MET A 35 -1.19 -17.87 -15.50
C MET A 35 0.34 -17.96 -15.64
N GLY A 36 1.08 -18.02 -14.53
CA GLY A 36 2.54 -18.07 -14.51
C GLY A 36 3.23 -16.71 -14.75
N LEU A 37 2.49 -15.61 -14.64
CA LEU A 37 3.05 -14.26 -14.73
C LEU A 37 3.52 -13.77 -13.36
N GLY A 38 4.55 -12.92 -13.35
CA GLY A 38 4.98 -12.17 -12.18
C GLY A 38 4.24 -10.84 -12.08
N ILE A 39 4.03 -10.37 -10.84
CA ILE A 39 3.38 -9.09 -10.56
C ILE A 39 4.15 -8.24 -9.55
N VAL A 40 4.00 -6.93 -9.64
CA VAL A 40 4.44 -5.99 -8.59
C VAL A 40 3.40 -4.89 -8.41
N PRO A 41 2.75 -4.78 -7.25
CA PRO A 41 1.93 -3.63 -6.90
C PRO A 41 2.79 -2.38 -6.67
N LEU A 42 2.39 -1.25 -7.26
CA LEU A 42 3.15 0.00 -7.26
C LEU A 42 2.36 1.09 -6.50
N GLY A 43 2.65 1.20 -5.20
CA GLY A 43 2.18 2.32 -4.37
C GLY A 43 2.87 3.65 -4.67
N THR A 44 3.92 3.62 -5.50
CA THR A 44 4.69 4.78 -5.96
C THR A 44 3.92 5.66 -6.94
N VAL A 45 2.76 5.21 -7.46
CA VAL A 45 1.84 6.08 -8.22
C VAL A 45 1.40 7.31 -7.42
N ASN A 46 1.49 7.22 -6.09
CA ASN A 46 1.17 8.29 -5.16
C ASN A 46 2.40 9.13 -4.76
N ASP A 47 3.60 8.88 -5.28
CA ASP A 47 4.81 9.65 -4.93
C ASP A 47 4.73 11.10 -5.42
N ASP A 48 4.00 11.36 -6.51
CA ASP A 48 3.62 12.70 -6.97
C ASP A 48 2.19 12.64 -7.54
N PRO A 49 1.16 12.75 -6.67
CA PRO A 49 -0.22 12.46 -7.06
C PRO A 49 -0.74 13.49 -8.08
N LYS A 50 -0.37 14.77 -7.94
CA LYS A 50 -0.76 15.84 -8.87
C LYS A 50 -0.15 15.63 -10.26
N ALA A 51 1.13 15.24 -10.32
CA ALA A 51 1.75 14.91 -11.61
C ALA A 51 1.13 13.67 -12.24
N MET A 52 0.79 12.65 -11.44
CA MET A 52 0.16 11.42 -11.93
C MET A 52 -1.21 11.70 -12.57
N LEU A 53 -2.06 12.50 -11.90
CA LEU A 53 -3.34 12.93 -12.45
C LEU A 53 -3.18 13.60 -13.83
N LYS A 54 -2.18 14.49 -13.96
CA LYS A 54 -1.88 15.18 -15.22
C LYS A 54 -1.36 14.25 -16.31
N VAL A 55 -0.44 13.34 -15.97
CA VAL A 55 0.18 12.43 -16.93
C VAL A 55 -0.83 11.45 -17.51
N LEU A 56 -1.75 10.97 -16.68
CA LEU A 56 -2.81 10.05 -17.09
C LEU A 56 -4.03 10.76 -17.70
N ASP A 57 -4.04 12.11 -17.71
CA ASP A 57 -5.17 12.94 -18.15
C ASP A 57 -6.50 12.48 -17.53
N LEU A 58 -6.46 12.26 -16.21
CA LEU A 58 -7.58 11.70 -15.47
C LEU A 58 -8.71 12.74 -15.31
N PRO A 59 -9.95 12.41 -15.71
CA PRO A 59 -11.08 13.32 -15.58
C PRO A 59 -11.50 13.48 -14.11
N GLU A 60 -12.31 14.51 -13.84
CA GLU A 60 -12.92 14.72 -12.52
C GLU A 60 -13.57 13.44 -11.95
N LEU A 61 -13.59 13.33 -10.63
CA LEU A 61 -14.08 12.17 -9.87
C LEU A 61 -13.27 10.88 -10.10
N THR A 62 -11.99 11.00 -10.46
CA THR A 62 -11.08 9.85 -10.55
C THR A 62 -9.78 10.07 -9.79
N TYR A 63 -9.17 8.98 -9.32
CA TYR A 63 -7.90 9.02 -8.61
C TYR A 63 -7.11 7.70 -8.79
N PRO A 64 -5.80 7.74 -9.08
CA PRO A 64 -4.99 6.54 -9.27
C PRO A 64 -4.63 5.88 -7.93
N ALA A 65 -5.38 4.84 -7.55
CA ALA A 65 -5.18 4.17 -6.26
C ALA A 65 -3.86 3.37 -6.18
N LEU A 66 -3.60 2.52 -7.16
CA LEU A 66 -2.42 1.65 -7.22
C LEU A 66 -2.03 1.34 -8.68
N GLY A 67 -0.72 1.26 -8.95
CA GLY A 67 -0.22 0.71 -10.22
C GLY A 67 0.02 -0.80 -10.11
N LEU A 68 0.02 -1.50 -11.26
CA LEU A 68 0.42 -2.89 -11.35
C LEU A 68 1.40 -3.08 -12.51
N GLN A 69 2.55 -3.67 -12.22
CA GLN A 69 3.43 -4.23 -13.24
C GLN A 69 3.14 -5.71 -13.37
N VAL A 70 2.94 -6.20 -14.59
CA VAL A 70 2.67 -7.61 -14.90
C VAL A 70 3.57 -8.03 -16.06
N GLY A 71 4.17 -9.21 -15.98
CA GLY A 71 5.04 -9.70 -17.06
C GLY A 71 5.50 -11.14 -16.86
N VAL A 72 6.28 -11.63 -17.82
CA VAL A 72 6.93 -12.94 -17.71
C VAL A 72 8.11 -12.81 -16.75
N PRO A 73 8.15 -13.58 -15.66
CA PRO A 73 9.24 -13.49 -14.69
C PRO A 73 10.55 -14.03 -15.29
N ASP A 74 11.65 -13.31 -15.05
CA ASP A 74 13.02 -13.75 -15.37
C ASP A 74 13.76 -14.26 -14.12
N GLN A 75 13.09 -14.22 -12.96
CA GLN A 75 13.61 -14.62 -11.64
C GLN A 75 12.50 -15.18 -10.76
N GLU A 76 12.86 -16.06 -9.84
CA GLU A 76 11.99 -16.60 -8.80
C GLU A 76 12.53 -16.20 -7.41
N PRO A 77 12.23 -14.96 -6.94
CA PRO A 77 12.73 -14.50 -5.66
C PRO A 77 12.11 -15.26 -4.48
N GLN A 78 12.87 -15.43 -3.40
CA GLN A 78 12.34 -15.99 -2.16
C GLN A 78 11.17 -15.15 -1.61
N LEU A 79 10.18 -15.84 -1.05
CA LEU A 79 9.03 -15.21 -0.40
C LEU A 79 9.47 -14.49 0.87
N LYS A 80 9.06 -13.22 0.98
CA LYS A 80 9.30 -12.43 2.20
C LYS A 80 8.47 -13.01 3.36
N PRO A 81 9.06 -13.25 4.54
CA PRO A 81 8.32 -13.61 5.75
C PRO A 81 7.19 -12.62 6.05
N ARG A 82 6.08 -13.12 6.60
CA ARG A 82 4.95 -12.30 7.09
C ARG A 82 4.95 -12.32 8.61
N LEU A 83 4.32 -11.30 9.21
CA LEU A 83 4.09 -11.29 10.65
C LEU A 83 3.37 -12.57 11.10
N PRO A 84 3.76 -13.17 12.24
CA PRO A 84 3.04 -14.31 12.82
C PRO A 84 1.56 -14.01 13.05
N LEU A 85 0.71 -15.04 12.95
CA LEU A 85 -0.75 -14.89 13.04
C LEU A 85 -1.21 -14.28 14.37
N GLU A 86 -0.53 -14.59 15.47
CA GLU A 86 -0.81 -14.04 16.80
C GLU A 86 -0.76 -12.50 16.87
N PHE A 87 -0.04 -11.86 15.93
CA PHE A 87 0.04 -10.41 15.81
C PHE A 87 -0.90 -9.80 14.75
N THR A 88 -1.63 -10.64 13.99
CA THR A 88 -2.52 -10.17 12.91
C THR A 88 -3.94 -10.72 12.98
N THR A 89 -4.19 -11.69 13.84
CA THR A 89 -5.47 -12.37 13.99
C THR A 89 -5.78 -12.52 15.47
N PHE A 90 -6.91 -11.95 15.87
CA PHE A 90 -7.29 -11.85 17.28
C PHE A 90 -8.66 -12.47 17.49
N GLU A 91 -8.84 -13.10 18.64
CA GLU A 91 -10.12 -13.67 19.04
C GLU A 91 -10.83 -12.71 20.00
N ASN A 92 -12.07 -12.34 19.66
CA ASN A 92 -12.98 -11.49 20.43
C ASN A 92 -12.56 -10.01 20.59
N GLU A 93 -11.31 -9.74 20.97
CA GLU A 93 -10.83 -8.40 21.29
C GLU A 93 -9.43 -8.13 20.73
N TYR A 94 -9.14 -6.85 20.47
CA TYR A 94 -7.81 -6.42 20.04
C TYR A 94 -6.88 -6.31 21.26
N PRO A 95 -5.70 -6.96 21.26
CA PRO A 95 -4.74 -6.89 22.37
C PRO A 95 -4.24 -5.46 22.61
N ARG A 96 -4.17 -5.03 23.88
CA ARG A 96 -3.77 -3.66 24.27
C ARG A 96 -2.42 -3.60 24.99
N ASP A 97 -1.88 -4.76 25.31
CA ASP A 97 -0.68 -4.99 26.12
C ASP A 97 0.51 -5.48 25.26
N PHE A 98 0.48 -5.18 23.96
CA PHE A 98 1.56 -5.51 23.04
C PHE A 98 2.82 -4.69 23.34
N GLU A 99 3.94 -5.39 23.51
CA GLU A 99 5.28 -4.83 23.63
C GLU A 99 6.10 -5.17 22.39
N VAL A 100 6.83 -4.19 21.84
CA VAL A 100 7.66 -4.37 20.63
C VAL A 100 8.68 -5.51 20.78
N SER A 101 9.11 -5.82 22.01
CA SER A 101 10.02 -6.95 22.30
C SER A 101 9.44 -8.31 21.93
N GLU A 102 8.11 -8.45 21.81
CA GLU A 102 7.46 -9.68 21.38
C GLU A 102 7.74 -10.01 19.90
N LEU A 103 8.15 -9.02 19.10
CA LEU A 103 8.54 -9.23 17.70
C LEU A 103 9.98 -9.72 17.52
N LYS A 104 10.72 -10.00 18.60
CA LYS A 104 12.14 -10.39 18.54
C LYS A 104 12.38 -11.60 17.63
N ASP A 105 11.57 -12.65 17.75
CA ASP A 105 11.75 -13.87 16.96
C ASP A 105 11.43 -13.61 15.48
N TYR A 106 10.44 -12.76 15.19
CA TYR A 106 10.13 -12.32 13.83
C TYR A 106 11.25 -11.45 13.24
N ASP A 107 11.87 -10.59 14.06
CA ASP A 107 13.01 -9.79 13.67
C ASP A 107 14.21 -10.66 13.26
N GLU A 108 14.50 -11.73 14.00
CA GLU A 108 15.55 -12.70 13.67
C GLU A 108 15.27 -13.41 12.32
N ILE A 109 14.00 -13.77 12.06
CA ILE A 109 13.56 -14.35 10.78
C ILE A 109 13.79 -13.36 9.62
N VAL A 110 13.40 -12.10 9.80
CA VAL A 110 13.54 -11.06 8.75
C VAL A 110 15.00 -10.74 8.47
N GLN A 111 15.84 -10.65 9.50
CA GLN A 111 17.28 -10.47 9.34
C GLN A 111 17.90 -11.62 8.55
N THR A 112 17.59 -12.86 8.94
CA THR A 112 18.07 -14.06 8.25
C THR A 112 17.66 -14.06 6.77
N TYR A 113 16.40 -13.72 6.49
CA TYR A 113 15.88 -13.63 5.14
C TYR A 113 16.65 -12.64 4.26
N TYR A 114 17.00 -11.45 4.79
CA TYR A 114 17.76 -10.47 4.02
C TYR A 114 19.24 -10.84 3.87
N ASP A 115 19.86 -11.40 4.91
CA ASP A 115 21.26 -11.86 4.86
C ASP A 115 21.47 -12.94 3.77
N LEU A 116 20.48 -13.81 3.57
CA LEU A 116 20.50 -14.84 2.52
C LEU A 116 20.23 -14.28 1.11
N ARG A 117 19.53 -13.14 1.00
CA ARG A 117 19.08 -12.56 -0.27
C ARG A 117 20.11 -11.65 -0.92
N ASP A 118 20.89 -10.92 -0.12
CA ASP A 118 21.98 -10.06 -0.61
C ASP A 118 23.08 -9.95 0.46
N ALA A 119 24.06 -10.86 0.41
CA ALA A 119 25.15 -10.92 1.36
C ALA A 119 26.00 -9.62 1.43
N ASN A 120 25.93 -8.76 0.40
CA ASN A 120 26.65 -7.49 0.35
C ASN A 120 25.81 -6.31 0.86
N ARG A 121 24.54 -6.52 1.21
CA ARG A 121 23.64 -5.46 1.66
C ARG A 121 22.76 -5.93 2.82
N ARG A 122 23.32 -5.82 4.03
CA ARG A 122 22.57 -6.05 5.27
C ARG A 122 21.37 -5.10 5.35
N ILE A 123 20.17 -5.66 5.37
CA ILE A 123 18.93 -4.95 5.66
C ILE A 123 18.54 -5.27 7.10
N ASP A 124 18.07 -4.25 7.82
CA ASP A 124 17.81 -4.33 9.27
C ASP A 124 16.63 -5.26 9.62
N SER A 125 16.38 -5.47 10.91
CA SER A 125 15.19 -6.16 11.41
C SER A 125 13.89 -5.46 10.97
N PHE A 126 12.74 -6.10 11.15
CA PHE A 126 11.46 -5.49 10.83
C PHE A 126 11.21 -4.26 11.70
N THR A 127 11.40 -4.37 13.02
CA THR A 127 11.17 -3.28 13.97
C THR A 127 12.04 -2.06 13.65
N ASN A 128 13.32 -2.26 13.33
CA ASN A 128 14.22 -1.17 12.94
C ASN A 128 13.89 -0.56 11.58
N GLN A 129 13.32 -1.34 10.64
CA GLN A 129 12.82 -0.79 9.38
C GLN A 129 11.62 0.14 9.60
N ILE A 130 10.67 -0.24 10.47
CA ILE A 130 9.47 0.56 10.73
C ILE A 130 9.71 1.75 11.68
N ASN A 131 10.74 1.67 12.52
CA ASN A 131 11.20 2.77 13.40
C ASN A 131 12.39 3.55 12.82
N GLY A 132 12.76 3.26 11.58
CA GLY A 132 13.95 3.80 10.95
C GLY A 132 13.77 5.24 10.48
N LYS A 133 14.88 5.95 10.28
CA LYS A 133 14.91 7.35 9.79
C LYS A 133 14.10 7.59 8.50
N LYS A 134 13.88 6.56 7.69
CA LYS A 134 13.07 6.62 6.46
C LYS A 134 11.61 6.94 6.73
N LEU A 135 11.09 6.57 7.90
CA LEU A 135 9.70 6.79 8.30
C LEU A 135 9.55 7.92 9.31
N ASN A 136 10.63 8.65 9.61
CA ASN A 136 10.54 9.88 10.39
C ASN A 136 9.69 10.91 9.64
N THR A 137 9.05 11.83 10.37
CA THR A 137 8.31 12.94 9.78
C THR A 137 9.24 13.81 8.93
N HIS A 138 9.00 13.82 7.62
CA HIS A 138 9.65 14.72 6.68
C HIS A 138 8.66 15.06 5.58
N GLN A 139 8.63 16.33 5.18
CA GLN A 139 7.73 16.78 4.12
C GLN A 139 8.15 16.15 2.80
N ASN A 140 7.20 15.55 2.10
CA ASN A 140 7.39 15.02 0.76
C ASN A 140 6.10 15.18 -0.05
N LYS A 141 6.16 14.91 -1.36
CA LYS A 141 5.01 15.11 -2.26
C LYS A 141 3.81 14.21 -1.98
N ARG A 142 3.98 13.12 -1.20
CA ARG A 142 2.86 12.29 -0.76
C ARG A 142 1.99 13.03 0.28
N ASP A 143 2.47 14.11 0.88
CA ASP A 143 1.67 14.96 1.75
C ASP A 143 0.59 15.72 0.97
N ASP A 144 0.74 15.87 -0.35
CA ASP A 144 -0.23 16.50 -1.25
C ASP A 144 -1.39 15.57 -1.65
N ILE A 145 -1.44 14.32 -1.16
CA ILE A 145 -2.47 13.34 -1.54
C ILE A 145 -3.88 13.87 -1.27
N VAL A 146 -4.11 14.48 -0.10
CA VAL A 146 -5.42 15.03 0.27
C VAL A 146 -5.81 16.15 -0.71
N GLU A 147 -4.89 17.08 -1.00
CA GLU A 147 -5.13 18.14 -1.96
C GLU A 147 -5.42 17.60 -3.38
N ALA A 148 -4.71 16.55 -3.80
CA ALA A 148 -4.91 15.91 -5.09
C ALA A 148 -6.30 15.25 -5.18
N ILE A 149 -6.71 14.51 -4.14
CA ILE A 149 -8.06 13.92 -4.03
C ILE A 149 -9.13 15.03 -4.08
N HIS A 150 -8.97 16.11 -3.30
CA HIS A 150 -9.91 17.23 -3.30
C HIS A 150 -9.98 17.94 -4.65
N SER A 151 -8.84 18.11 -5.34
CA SER A 151 -8.80 18.71 -6.67
C SER A 151 -9.56 17.91 -7.73
N GLN A 152 -9.82 16.62 -7.47
CA GLN A 152 -10.64 15.73 -8.30
C GLN A 152 -12.11 15.70 -7.86
N GLY A 153 -12.50 16.55 -6.90
CA GLY A 153 -13.86 16.59 -6.36
C GLY A 153 -14.18 15.41 -5.44
N LEU A 154 -13.19 14.71 -4.91
CA LEU A 154 -13.37 13.54 -4.07
C LEU A 154 -13.12 13.89 -2.60
N ALA A 155 -13.80 13.21 -1.67
CA ALA A 155 -13.61 13.31 -0.22
C ALA A 155 -13.60 14.74 0.37
N LEU A 156 -14.40 15.67 -0.19
CA LEU A 156 -14.40 17.09 0.17
C LEU A 156 -14.85 17.41 1.61
N ASP A 157 -15.41 16.44 2.32
CA ASP A 157 -15.79 16.52 3.73
C ASP A 157 -14.68 16.07 4.70
N PHE A 158 -13.52 15.66 4.18
CA PHE A 158 -12.32 15.35 4.96
C PHE A 158 -11.46 16.60 5.17
N ASN A 159 -11.12 16.91 6.43
CA ASN A 159 -10.34 18.09 6.82
C ASN A 159 -8.86 17.79 7.00
#